data_AF-A0A9Q0BF56-F1
#
_entry.id   AF-A0A9Q0BF56-F1
#
_cell.length_a   1.000
_cell.length_b   1.000
_cell.length_c   1.000
_cell.angle_alpha   90.00
_cell.angle_beta   90.00
_cell.angle_gamma   90.00
#
_symmetry.space_group_name_H-M   'P 1'
#
loop_
_entity.id
_entity.type
_entity.pdbx_description
1 polymer ?
#
loop_
_entity_poly.entity_id
_entity_poly.type
_entity_poly.pdbx_seq_one_letter_code
_entity_poly.pdbx_strand_id
1 'polypeptide(L)'
;MSAAVDHISNDSVSTVHQEKSSTFIPVDKIENAGSMSQDENISARTDSHAPPMQAEIEPDLRWSRLREYGRDFFSEFGGTMVMILFGDGVVAQVTLSEEEKGNYQSISWGWGLGVMLGVYVASKSGGHLNPAVTLANCIFRGHPWRKFPVYFMGQLLGCMAGAFIMYGAYYQAFSNLEGGTQRTMLTAGIFCTYPADFLTTEAMWWSEFVSSAILIFVIFALADPHNGNAGKMMPLALFFLIFGIGACFGWQTGYAINLARDFGPRLVSYIVGYPHEVWSAGNYYFWVPMVAPFFGCTFGGFLYDVFIFTGESPINTPWMGLKRFTQLNRKTWSNTYRAQEISKV
;
A
#
# COMPACT_ATOMS: atom_id res chain seq x y z
N MET A 1 11.84 11.93 59.30
CA MET A 1 12.27 13.32 59.54
C MET A 1 12.31 14.01 58.17
N SER A 2 11.42 14.97 57.87
CA SER A 2 11.40 16.35 58.41
C SER A 2 12.57 17.15 57.79
N ALA A 3 12.34 17.93 56.73
CA ALA A 3 11.86 19.34 56.73
C ALA A 3 12.97 20.33 57.19
N ALA A 4 13.02 21.62 56.81
CA ALA A 4 12.00 22.54 56.26
C ALA A 4 12.70 23.63 55.38
N VAL A 5 12.05 24.20 54.36
CA VAL A 5 11.35 25.52 54.31
C VAL A 5 12.21 26.76 53.96
N ASP A 6 11.55 27.65 53.21
CA ASP A 6 11.88 28.93 52.58
C ASP A 6 12.53 30.01 53.50
N HIS A 7 13.01 31.18 53.02
CA HIS A 7 12.17 32.33 52.63
C HIS A 7 12.97 33.60 52.18
N ILE A 8 12.29 34.53 51.45
CA ILE A 8 12.39 36.02 51.53
C ILE A 8 13.68 36.73 51.01
N SER A 9 13.65 37.93 50.36
CA SER A 9 12.58 38.69 49.64
C SER A 9 13.12 39.95 48.88
N ASN A 10 12.44 40.33 47.79
CA ASN A 10 12.04 41.71 47.35
C ASN A 10 13.01 42.88 47.01
N ASP A 11 12.50 43.71 46.07
CA ASP A 11 12.70 45.15 45.81
C ASP A 11 14.07 45.68 45.33
N SER A 12 14.22 46.74 44.49
CA SER A 12 13.39 47.48 43.49
C SER A 12 14.31 48.56 42.82
N VAL A 13 14.03 49.43 41.82
CA VAL A 13 12.90 49.87 40.96
C VAL A 13 13.49 50.35 39.60
N SER A 14 12.82 50.24 38.44
CA SER A 14 12.71 51.31 37.39
C SER A 14 12.08 50.87 36.04
N THR A 15 11.47 51.84 35.35
CA THR A 15 10.61 51.74 34.16
C THR A 15 11.33 51.97 32.81
N VAL A 16 10.77 51.45 31.71
CA VAL A 16 10.19 52.23 30.57
C VAL A 16 9.71 51.31 29.41
N HIS A 17 8.69 51.78 28.67
CA HIS A 17 7.93 51.08 27.63
C HIS A 17 8.73 50.52 26.43
N GLN A 18 8.28 49.38 25.89
CA GLN A 18 7.49 49.39 24.64
C GLN A 18 6.63 48.12 24.48
N GLU A 19 5.41 48.30 23.98
CA GLU A 19 4.40 47.26 23.79
C GLU A 19 3.81 47.36 22.38
N LYS A 20 3.59 46.22 21.70
CA LYS A 20 2.83 46.16 20.44
C LYS A 20 1.91 44.95 20.47
N SER A 21 0.62 45.22 20.66
CA SER A 21 -0.44 44.22 20.69
C SER A 21 -0.80 43.70 19.29
N SER A 22 -1.33 42.49 19.24
CA SER A 22 -1.94 41.86 18.08
C SER A 22 -3.39 42.30 17.90
N THR A 23 -3.85 42.50 16.65
CA THR A 23 -5.28 42.66 16.36
C THR A 23 -5.71 41.78 15.19
N PHE A 24 -6.82 41.07 15.40
CA PHE A 24 -7.48 40.17 14.44
C PHE A 24 -8.42 40.98 13.52
N ILE A 25 -8.61 40.57 12.27
CA ILE A 25 -9.59 41.20 11.35
C ILE A 25 -10.57 40.12 10.84
N PRO A 26 -11.88 40.22 11.16
CA PRO A 26 -12.92 39.40 10.54
C PRO A 26 -13.23 39.90 9.13
N VAL A 27 -13.60 38.99 8.23
CA VAL A 27 -14.11 39.34 6.89
C VAL A 27 -15.62 39.20 6.88
N ASP A 28 -16.33 40.31 6.74
CA ASP A 28 -17.73 40.30 6.30
C ASP A 28 -18.17 41.67 5.74
N LYS A 29 -18.96 41.65 4.66
CA LYS A 29 -19.61 42.80 3.96
C LYS A 29 -18.71 43.89 3.35
N ILE A 30 -18.86 44.07 2.03
CA ILE A 30 -19.39 45.29 1.38
C ILE A 30 -19.83 44.91 -0.05
N GLU A 31 -21.02 45.34 -0.47
CA GLU A 31 -21.51 45.26 -1.85
C GLU A 31 -21.74 46.67 -2.43
N ASN A 32 -21.56 46.79 -3.75
CA ASN A 32 -22.25 47.71 -4.68
C ASN A 32 -22.38 49.23 -4.38
N ALA A 33 -21.50 50.01 -5.02
CA ALA A 33 -21.79 51.25 -5.79
C ALA A 33 -20.61 51.42 -6.78
N GLY A 34 -20.74 51.62 -8.10
CA GLY A 34 -21.51 52.63 -8.86
C GLY A 34 -20.55 53.77 -9.30
N SER A 35 -20.56 54.36 -10.50
CA SER A 35 -21.30 54.16 -11.78
C SER A 35 -20.75 55.14 -12.85
N MET A 36 -21.03 54.94 -14.16
CA MET A 36 -20.75 55.86 -15.31
C MET A 36 -19.25 56.07 -15.66
N SER A 37 -18.82 56.53 -16.85
CA SER A 37 -19.27 56.52 -18.28
C SER A 37 -18.05 57.06 -19.12
N GLN A 38 -17.82 56.89 -20.43
CA GLN A 38 -18.64 56.84 -21.66
C GLN A 38 -17.92 56.02 -22.78
N ASP A 39 -18.46 56.04 -23.99
CA ASP A 39 -18.01 55.31 -25.18
C ASP A 39 -16.71 55.83 -25.84
N GLU A 40 -15.93 54.94 -26.45
CA GLU A 40 -15.23 55.24 -27.71
C GLU A 40 -15.09 53.95 -28.56
N ASN A 41 -15.15 54.07 -29.89
CA ASN A 41 -15.39 52.93 -30.80
C ASN A 41 -14.50 53.01 -32.05
N ILE A 42 -13.35 52.31 -32.03
CA ILE A 42 -12.40 52.25 -33.15
C ILE A 42 -11.96 50.81 -33.42
N SER A 43 -12.11 50.37 -34.67
CA SER A 43 -11.73 49.04 -35.15
C SER A 43 -10.27 48.95 -35.61
N ALA A 44 -9.53 47.92 -35.20
CA ALA A 44 -8.33 47.46 -35.91
C ALA A 44 -7.95 45.99 -35.61
N ARG A 45 -7.40 45.33 -36.64
CA ARG A 45 -6.54 44.12 -36.60
C ARG A 45 -7.06 42.83 -35.95
N THR A 46 -7.70 42.03 -36.80
CA THR A 46 -7.51 40.57 -36.83
C THR A 46 -6.12 40.20 -37.34
N ASP A 47 -5.08 40.29 -36.50
CA ASP A 47 -3.71 39.82 -36.84
C ASP A 47 -3.63 38.28 -36.80
N SER A 48 -4.24 37.66 -37.81
CA SER A 48 -4.43 36.22 -37.93
C SER A 48 -3.28 35.49 -38.62
N HIS A 49 -2.05 35.56 -38.09
CA HIS A 49 -0.93 34.70 -38.52
C HIS A 49 0.06 34.35 -37.38
N ALA A 50 -0.43 33.62 -36.37
CA ALA A 50 0.43 32.61 -35.76
C ALA A 50 0.56 31.44 -36.77
N PRO A 51 1.77 30.98 -37.14
CA PRO A 51 1.89 29.75 -37.91
C PRO A 51 1.31 28.60 -37.06
N PRO A 52 0.67 27.58 -37.68
CA PRO A 52 0.25 26.41 -36.92
C PRO A 52 1.49 25.82 -36.25
N MET A 53 1.48 25.75 -34.92
CA MET A 53 2.54 25.13 -34.14
C MET A 53 2.70 23.71 -34.69
N GLN A 54 3.81 23.47 -35.38
CA GLN A 54 4.08 22.18 -35.99
C GLN A 54 4.12 21.19 -34.84
N ALA A 55 3.12 20.30 -34.78
CA ALA A 55 3.12 19.22 -33.81
C ALA A 55 4.34 18.37 -34.15
N GLU A 56 5.40 18.50 -33.34
CA GLU A 56 6.57 17.64 -33.45
C GLU A 56 6.05 16.21 -33.42
N ILE A 57 6.32 15.47 -34.50
CA ILE A 57 5.92 14.07 -34.59
C ILE A 57 6.83 13.36 -33.59
N GLU A 58 6.33 13.17 -32.36
CA GLU A 58 7.08 12.49 -31.30
C GLU A 58 7.65 11.20 -31.90
N PRO A 59 8.98 10.98 -31.80
CA PRO A 59 9.60 9.83 -32.42
C PRO A 59 8.92 8.56 -31.92
N ASP A 60 8.63 7.62 -32.83
CA ASP A 60 7.85 6.42 -32.51
C ASP A 60 8.67 5.42 -31.67
N LEU A 61 8.84 5.78 -30.40
CA LEU A 61 9.59 5.06 -29.40
C LEU A 61 8.82 3.81 -29.00
N ARG A 62 9.16 2.68 -29.64
CA ARG A 62 8.63 1.33 -29.35
C ARG A 62 8.62 1.00 -27.86
N TRP A 63 9.62 1.47 -27.10
CA TRP A 63 9.70 1.33 -25.65
C TRP A 63 8.59 2.08 -24.91
N SER A 64 8.25 3.31 -25.32
CA SER A 64 7.14 4.08 -24.75
C SER A 64 5.81 3.35 -24.92
N ARG A 65 5.53 2.82 -26.13
CA ARG A 65 4.33 2.02 -26.39
C ARG A 65 4.31 0.72 -25.59
N LEU A 66 5.43 -0.02 -25.49
CA LEU A 66 5.51 -1.22 -24.64
C LEU A 66 5.28 -0.91 -23.16
N ARG A 67 5.85 0.19 -22.65
CA ARG A 67 5.64 0.67 -21.28
C ARG A 67 4.19 1.10 -21.04
N GLU A 68 3.47 1.58 -22.06
CA GLU A 68 2.06 1.95 -21.97
C GLU A 68 1.14 0.71 -21.93
N TYR A 69 1.32 -0.25 -22.86
CA TYR A 69 0.56 -1.51 -22.83
C TYR A 69 0.86 -2.35 -21.58
N GLY A 70 2.12 -2.41 -21.16
CA GLY A 70 2.56 -3.10 -19.94
C GLY A 70 2.46 -2.26 -18.66
N ARG A 71 1.87 -1.06 -18.70
CA ARG A 71 1.98 -0.06 -17.62
C ARG A 71 1.60 -0.61 -16.26
N ASP A 72 0.48 -1.31 -16.18
CA ASP A 72 -0.04 -1.80 -14.90
C ASP A 72 0.87 -2.91 -14.32
N PHE A 73 1.43 -3.78 -15.17
CA PHE A 73 2.45 -4.78 -14.78
C PHE A 73 3.71 -4.10 -14.24
N PHE A 74 4.29 -3.15 -14.98
CA PHE A 74 5.51 -2.47 -14.57
C PHE A 74 5.32 -1.61 -13.31
N SER A 75 4.12 -1.05 -13.12
CA SER A 75 3.78 -0.26 -11.94
C SER A 75 3.66 -1.12 -10.68
N GLU A 76 2.97 -2.26 -10.75
CA GLU A 76 2.91 -3.23 -9.65
C GLU A 76 4.27 -3.90 -9.37
N PHE A 77 5.03 -4.25 -10.42
CA PHE A 77 6.40 -4.79 -10.30
C PHE A 77 7.33 -3.81 -9.57
N GLY A 78 7.36 -2.55 -9.99
CA GLY A 78 8.21 -1.53 -9.34
C GLY A 78 7.82 -1.28 -7.89
N GLY A 79 6.51 -1.23 -7.60
CA GLY A 79 6.01 -1.03 -6.25
C GLY A 79 6.28 -2.20 -5.30
N THR A 80 6.09 -3.43 -5.77
CA THR A 80 6.38 -4.64 -4.96
C THR A 80 7.86 -4.88 -4.77
N MET A 81 8.70 -4.58 -5.78
CA MET A 81 10.14 -4.57 -5.63
C MET A 81 10.57 -3.59 -4.53
N VAL A 82 10.08 -2.35 -4.54
CA VAL A 82 10.39 -1.35 -3.49
C VAL A 82 9.86 -1.79 -2.11
N MET A 83 8.67 -2.37 -2.04
CA MET A 83 8.13 -2.93 -0.80
C MET A 83 9.05 -3.99 -0.19
N ILE A 84 9.59 -4.91 -1.00
CA ILE A 84 10.51 -5.95 -0.54
C ILE A 84 11.91 -5.38 -0.21
N LEU A 85 12.43 -4.43 -1.00
CA LEU A 85 13.73 -3.79 -0.70
C LEU A 85 13.77 -3.13 0.69
N PHE A 86 12.66 -2.56 1.14
CA PHE A 86 12.55 -1.99 2.50
C PHE A 86 12.15 -3.04 3.54
N GLY A 87 11.25 -3.97 3.21
CA GLY A 87 10.75 -5.00 4.11
C GLY A 87 11.79 -6.06 4.46
N ASP A 88 12.29 -6.79 3.46
CA ASP A 88 13.36 -7.77 3.64
C ASP A 88 14.65 -7.04 4.07
N GLY A 89 14.88 -5.81 3.62
CA GLY A 89 16.04 -4.99 4.01
C GLY A 89 16.11 -4.65 5.50
N VAL A 90 14.98 -4.32 6.13
CA VAL A 90 14.98 -4.08 7.58
C VAL A 90 15.13 -5.37 8.39
N VAL A 91 14.57 -6.49 7.92
CA VAL A 91 14.78 -7.80 8.57
C VAL A 91 16.24 -8.24 8.40
N ALA A 92 16.82 -8.08 7.22
CA ALA A 92 18.24 -8.33 6.95
C ALA A 92 19.14 -7.48 7.87
N GLN A 93 18.84 -6.19 8.06
CA GLN A 93 19.60 -5.34 8.97
C GLN A 93 19.51 -5.84 10.43
N VAL A 94 18.34 -6.24 10.91
CA VAL A 94 18.19 -6.72 12.30
C VAL A 94 18.85 -8.08 12.50
N THR A 95 18.55 -9.07 11.65
CA THR A 95 19.08 -10.43 11.76
C THR A 95 20.58 -10.50 11.52
N LEU A 96 21.10 -9.84 10.47
CA LEU A 96 22.53 -9.91 10.09
C LEU A 96 23.44 -8.94 10.86
N SER A 97 22.88 -8.20 11.83
CA SER A 97 23.65 -7.45 12.84
C SER A 97 23.38 -7.94 14.28
N GLU A 98 22.74 -9.10 14.45
CA GLU A 98 22.45 -9.70 15.76
C GLU A 98 21.74 -8.70 16.71
N GLU A 99 20.73 -8.01 16.16
CA GLU A 99 19.96 -6.91 16.79
C GLU A 99 20.75 -5.63 17.12
N GLU A 100 22.06 -5.52 16.83
CA GLU A 100 22.81 -4.28 17.11
C GLU A 100 22.35 -3.06 16.27
N LYS A 101 21.65 -3.26 15.16
CA LYS A 101 21.22 -2.19 14.23
C LYS A 101 19.70 -2.15 14.04
N GLY A 102 18.94 -2.70 14.98
CA GLY A 102 17.49 -2.59 15.05
C GLY A 102 16.84 -3.74 15.80
N ASN A 103 15.52 -3.71 15.91
CA ASN A 103 14.72 -4.73 16.59
C ASN A 103 13.34 -4.91 15.92
N TYR A 104 12.45 -5.66 16.55
CA TYR A 104 11.09 -5.91 16.04
C TYR A 104 10.27 -4.62 15.72
N GLN A 105 10.47 -3.54 16.48
CA GLN A 105 9.80 -2.26 16.18
C GLN A 105 10.37 -1.62 14.91
N SER A 106 11.69 -1.62 14.71
CA SER A 106 12.23 -1.12 13.43
C SER A 106 11.78 -1.96 12.24
N ILE A 107 11.62 -3.29 12.40
CA ILE A 107 11.03 -4.16 11.37
C ILE A 107 9.62 -3.68 11.01
N SER A 108 8.77 -3.43 12.01
CA SER A 108 7.40 -2.93 11.79
C SER A 108 7.38 -1.57 11.08
N TRP A 109 8.30 -0.66 11.41
CA TRP A 109 8.47 0.63 10.70
C TRP A 109 8.95 0.45 9.26
N GLY A 110 9.94 -0.42 9.01
CA GLY A 110 10.49 -0.64 7.66
C GLY A 110 9.47 -1.26 6.69
N TRP A 111 8.67 -2.22 7.15
CA TRP A 111 7.57 -2.78 6.35
C TRP A 111 6.48 -1.74 6.04
N GLY A 112 6.12 -0.88 7.00
CA GLY A 112 5.23 0.25 6.75
C GLY A 112 5.77 1.20 5.68
N LEU A 113 7.05 1.58 5.79
CA LEU A 113 7.71 2.46 4.81
C LEU A 113 7.78 1.82 3.42
N GLY A 114 8.11 0.52 3.35
CA GLY A 114 8.15 -0.24 2.12
C GLY A 114 6.81 -0.26 1.37
N VAL A 115 5.71 -0.50 2.08
CA VAL A 115 4.38 -0.44 1.45
C VAL A 115 4.04 0.98 0.99
N MET A 116 4.27 2.01 1.81
CA MET A 116 4.02 3.41 1.42
C MET A 116 4.79 3.82 0.15
N LEU A 117 6.10 3.57 0.11
CA LEU A 117 6.96 3.91 -1.03
C LEU A 117 6.63 3.05 -2.24
N GLY A 118 6.30 1.77 -2.04
CA GLY A 118 5.81 0.88 -3.08
C GLY A 118 4.51 1.39 -3.72
N VAL A 119 3.56 1.87 -2.92
CA VAL A 119 2.28 2.42 -3.41
C VAL A 119 2.51 3.73 -4.17
N TYR A 120 3.41 4.60 -3.72
CA TYR A 120 3.81 5.78 -4.48
C TYR A 120 4.35 5.40 -5.88
N VAL A 121 5.25 4.43 -5.97
CA VAL A 121 5.77 3.91 -7.26
C VAL A 121 4.66 3.25 -8.10
N ALA A 122 3.73 2.54 -7.45
CA ALA A 122 2.61 1.85 -8.09
C ALA A 122 1.38 2.74 -8.38
N SER A 123 1.50 4.08 -8.22
CA SER A 123 0.36 5.02 -8.40
C SER A 123 -0.31 4.95 -9.79
N LYS A 124 0.32 4.36 -10.82
CA LYS A 124 -0.27 4.22 -12.18
C LYS A 124 -1.13 2.96 -12.34
N SER A 125 -0.94 1.92 -11.51
CA SER A 125 -1.83 0.75 -11.41
C SER A 125 -2.89 0.90 -10.31
N GLY A 126 -2.68 1.83 -9.37
CA GLY A 126 -3.49 1.99 -8.16
C GLY A 126 -2.84 1.42 -6.90
N GLY A 127 -1.66 0.81 -7.01
CA GLY A 127 -0.86 0.36 -5.87
C GLY A 127 -1.51 -0.73 -5.02
N HIS A 128 -1.90 -1.83 -5.66
CA HIS A 128 -2.46 -2.96 -4.92
C HIS A 128 -1.38 -3.73 -4.12
N LEU A 129 -0.21 -3.95 -4.74
CA LEU A 129 0.98 -4.65 -4.24
C LEU A 129 0.78 -6.10 -3.72
N ASN A 130 -0.45 -6.59 -3.77
CA ASN A 130 -0.89 -7.79 -3.08
C ASN A 130 -1.99 -8.49 -3.91
N PRO A 131 -1.82 -9.79 -4.26
CA PRO A 131 -2.84 -10.57 -4.94
C PRO A 131 -4.18 -10.62 -4.21
N ALA A 132 -4.19 -10.70 -2.87
CA ALA A 132 -5.41 -10.80 -2.08
C ALA A 132 -6.20 -9.48 -2.07
N VAL A 133 -5.51 -8.35 -1.98
CA VAL A 133 -6.12 -7.00 -2.15
C VAL A 133 -6.61 -6.81 -3.59
N THR A 134 -5.88 -7.34 -4.58
CA THR A 134 -6.30 -7.31 -6.00
C THR A 134 -7.58 -8.13 -6.22
N LEU A 135 -7.70 -9.31 -5.59
CA LEU A 135 -8.92 -10.12 -5.64
C LEU A 135 -10.10 -9.40 -4.99
N ALA A 136 -9.91 -8.87 -3.78
CA ALA A 136 -10.96 -8.14 -3.07
C ALA A 136 -11.46 -6.93 -3.88
N ASN A 137 -10.56 -6.18 -4.54
CA ASN A 137 -10.96 -5.10 -5.43
C ASN A 137 -11.70 -5.59 -6.69
N CYS A 138 -11.39 -6.79 -7.21
CA CYS A 138 -12.16 -7.43 -8.29
C CYS A 138 -13.57 -7.86 -7.83
N ILE A 139 -13.74 -8.25 -6.57
CA ILE A 139 -15.05 -8.63 -6.01
C ILE A 139 -15.87 -7.38 -5.69
N PHE A 140 -15.37 -6.49 -4.83
CA PHE A 140 -16.16 -5.45 -4.15
C PHE A 140 -16.03 -4.04 -4.75
N ARG A 141 -15.00 -3.76 -5.56
CA ARG A 141 -14.70 -2.39 -6.07
C ARG A 141 -14.60 -2.32 -7.60
N GLY A 142 -15.18 -3.31 -8.29
CA GLY A 142 -15.32 -3.29 -9.75
C GLY A 142 -14.00 -3.41 -10.54
N HIS A 143 -12.88 -3.78 -9.91
CA HIS A 143 -11.61 -3.91 -10.63
C HIS A 143 -11.74 -4.94 -11.77
N PRO A 144 -11.19 -4.69 -12.98
CA PRO A 144 -11.36 -5.61 -14.10
C PRO A 144 -10.68 -6.97 -13.86
N TRP A 145 -11.46 -8.05 -13.74
CA TRP A 145 -10.97 -9.43 -13.60
C TRP A 145 -9.88 -9.83 -14.61
N ARG A 146 -9.92 -9.29 -15.85
CA ARG A 146 -8.90 -9.51 -16.88
C ARG A 146 -7.51 -8.98 -16.53
N LYS A 147 -7.41 -8.01 -15.60
CA LYS A 147 -6.15 -7.45 -15.11
C LYS A 147 -5.55 -8.27 -13.97
N PHE A 148 -6.34 -9.08 -13.25
CA PHE A 148 -5.86 -9.83 -12.09
C PHE A 148 -4.59 -10.66 -12.37
N PRO A 149 -4.47 -11.42 -13.48
CA PRO A 149 -3.24 -12.16 -13.79
C PRO A 149 -2.03 -11.25 -14.08
N VAL A 150 -2.27 -10.06 -14.66
CA VAL A 150 -1.23 -9.07 -14.99
C VAL A 150 -0.68 -8.45 -13.71
N TYR A 151 -1.56 -8.13 -12.76
CA TYR A 151 -1.19 -7.63 -11.43
C TYR A 151 -0.45 -8.72 -10.65
N PHE A 152 -0.98 -9.94 -10.60
CA PHE A 152 -0.35 -11.09 -9.92
C PHE A 152 1.08 -11.34 -10.41
N MET A 153 1.29 -11.39 -11.74
CA MET A 153 2.62 -11.62 -12.31
C MET A 153 3.58 -10.45 -12.06
N GLY A 154 3.09 -9.20 -12.10
CA GLY A 154 3.88 -8.02 -11.74
C GLY A 154 4.31 -8.06 -10.27
N GLN A 155 3.36 -8.32 -9.37
CA GLN A 155 3.56 -8.41 -7.92
C GLN A 155 4.55 -9.51 -7.55
N LEU A 156 4.37 -10.72 -8.09
CA LEU A 156 5.24 -11.86 -7.80
C LEU A 156 6.67 -11.62 -8.28
N LEU A 157 6.84 -11.20 -9.55
CA LEU A 157 8.17 -10.96 -10.12
C LEU A 157 8.86 -9.75 -9.50
N GLY A 158 8.12 -8.73 -9.09
CA GLY A 158 8.66 -7.57 -8.37
C GLY A 158 9.18 -7.97 -6.99
N CYS A 159 8.42 -8.76 -6.23
CA CYS A 159 8.90 -9.31 -4.96
C CYS A 159 10.15 -10.20 -5.14
N MET A 160 10.17 -11.06 -6.16
CA MET A 160 11.37 -11.87 -6.47
C MET A 160 12.58 -11.00 -6.82
N ALA A 161 12.40 -9.95 -7.62
CA ALA A 161 13.47 -9.02 -7.97
C ALA A 161 14.03 -8.28 -6.74
N GLY A 162 13.15 -7.83 -5.84
CA GLY A 162 13.54 -7.23 -4.56
C GLY A 162 14.39 -8.19 -3.72
N ALA A 163 13.94 -9.44 -3.54
CA ALA A 163 14.65 -10.45 -2.77
C ALA A 163 16.05 -10.79 -3.36
N PHE A 164 16.17 -10.90 -4.69
CA PHE A 164 17.47 -11.11 -5.33
C PHE A 164 18.43 -9.92 -5.12
N ILE A 165 17.93 -8.69 -5.19
CA ILE A 165 18.74 -7.48 -4.93
C ILE A 165 19.18 -7.44 -3.46
N MET A 166 18.28 -7.74 -2.51
CA MET A 166 18.61 -7.78 -1.09
C MET A 166 19.64 -8.87 -0.75
N TYR A 167 19.50 -10.06 -1.33
CA TYR A 167 20.49 -11.13 -1.18
C TYR A 167 21.88 -10.70 -1.69
N GLY A 168 21.93 -10.08 -2.89
CA GLY A 168 23.18 -9.57 -3.44
C GLY A 168 23.81 -8.47 -2.60
N ALA A 169 23.01 -7.52 -2.10
CA ALA A 169 23.46 -6.39 -1.29
C ALA A 169 24.03 -6.83 0.08
N TYR A 170 23.42 -7.82 0.73
CA TYR A 170 23.84 -8.32 2.04
C TYR A 170 24.70 -9.60 1.97
N TYR A 171 25.11 -10.07 0.79
CA TYR A 171 25.78 -11.36 0.58
C TYR A 171 26.98 -11.62 1.52
N GLN A 172 27.78 -10.58 1.78
CA GLN A 172 28.92 -10.66 2.72
C GLN A 172 28.47 -10.78 4.18
N ALA A 173 27.38 -10.11 4.58
CA ALA A 173 26.83 -10.18 5.93
C ALA A 173 26.19 -11.55 6.22
N PHE A 174 25.41 -12.10 5.28
CA PHE A 174 24.94 -13.50 5.34
C PHE A 174 26.12 -14.46 5.54
N SER A 175 27.18 -14.28 4.74
CA SER A 175 28.33 -15.19 4.75
C SER A 175 29.26 -15.01 5.96
N ASN A 176 29.21 -13.85 6.62
CA ASN A 176 29.86 -13.60 7.89
C ASN A 176 29.13 -14.30 9.03
N LEU A 177 27.80 -14.13 9.12
CA LEU A 177 26.99 -14.73 10.18
C LEU A 177 26.93 -16.27 10.09
N GLU A 178 26.78 -16.81 8.88
CA GLU A 178 26.69 -18.27 8.66
C GLU A 178 28.06 -18.95 8.47
N GLY A 179 29.17 -18.22 8.66
CA GLY A 179 30.53 -18.77 8.62
C GLY A 179 31.00 -19.32 7.26
N GLY A 180 30.33 -18.94 6.16
CA GLY A 180 30.64 -19.44 4.82
C GLY A 180 29.59 -19.11 3.76
N THR A 181 29.67 -19.77 2.61
CA THR A 181 28.74 -19.57 1.48
C THR A 181 27.49 -20.44 1.54
N GLN A 182 27.40 -21.38 2.49
CA GLN A 182 26.20 -22.17 2.73
C GLN A 182 25.11 -21.31 3.37
N ARG A 183 23.84 -21.59 3.04
CA ARG A 183 22.66 -20.89 3.56
C ARG A 183 21.88 -21.81 4.48
N THR A 184 21.37 -21.27 5.59
CA THR A 184 20.74 -22.05 6.65
C THR A 184 19.39 -21.45 7.06
N MET A 185 18.59 -22.21 7.82
CA MET A 185 17.30 -21.69 8.30
C MET A 185 17.43 -20.49 9.27
N LEU A 186 18.62 -20.23 9.83
CA LEU A 186 18.91 -19.06 10.68
C LEU A 186 18.57 -17.74 9.98
N THR A 187 18.87 -17.64 8.68
CA THR A 187 18.71 -16.40 7.90
C THR A 187 17.53 -16.44 6.93
N ALA A 188 16.82 -17.56 6.82
CA ALA A 188 15.71 -17.75 5.87
C ALA A 188 14.52 -16.80 6.13
N GLY A 189 14.32 -16.40 7.40
CA GLY A 189 13.25 -15.48 7.82
C GLY A 189 13.39 -14.04 7.29
N ILE A 190 14.54 -13.69 6.70
CA ILE A 190 14.75 -12.39 6.04
C ILE A 190 13.87 -12.25 4.79
N PHE A 191 13.66 -13.35 4.06
CA PHE A 191 12.92 -13.36 2.80
C PHE A 191 11.42 -13.60 3.01
N CYS A 192 11.10 -14.67 3.73
CA CYS A 192 9.74 -15.19 3.83
C CYS A 192 9.38 -15.53 5.27
N THR A 193 8.09 -15.62 5.54
CA THR A 193 7.59 -15.75 6.91
C THR A 193 7.67 -17.18 7.42
N TYR A 194 7.85 -17.33 8.73
CA TYR A 194 7.77 -18.61 9.44
C TYR A 194 6.97 -18.37 10.73
N PRO A 195 6.21 -19.38 11.21
CA PRO A 195 5.40 -19.24 12.40
C PRO A 195 6.24 -19.43 13.66
N ALA A 196 5.80 -18.85 14.78
CA ALA A 196 6.38 -19.15 16.08
C ALA A 196 6.12 -20.62 16.49
N ASP A 197 7.11 -21.28 17.09
CA ASP A 197 7.13 -22.74 17.34
C ASP A 197 5.95 -23.27 18.19
N PHE A 198 5.29 -22.42 18.97
CA PHE A 198 4.17 -22.78 19.83
C PHE A 198 2.81 -22.84 19.11
N LEU A 199 2.74 -22.46 17.83
CA LEU A 199 1.48 -22.41 17.08
C LEU A 199 1.10 -23.76 16.47
N THR A 200 -0.20 -24.05 16.46
CA THR A 200 -0.78 -25.10 15.61
C THR A 200 -1.12 -24.53 14.23
N THR A 201 -1.27 -25.39 13.21
CA THR A 201 -1.57 -24.97 11.84
C THR A 201 -2.89 -24.18 11.73
N GLU A 202 -3.86 -24.47 12.59
CA GLU A 202 -5.12 -23.72 12.69
C GLU A 202 -4.87 -22.30 13.23
N ALA A 203 -4.02 -22.15 14.25
CA ALA A 203 -3.67 -20.83 14.81
C ALA A 203 -2.87 -19.98 13.81
N MET A 204 -1.96 -20.60 13.05
CA MET A 204 -1.26 -19.95 11.94
C MET A 204 -2.24 -19.42 10.89
N TRP A 205 -3.23 -20.23 10.50
CA TRP A 205 -4.25 -19.83 9.53
C TRP A 205 -5.11 -18.68 10.05
N TRP A 206 -5.55 -18.73 11.31
CA TRP A 206 -6.33 -17.65 11.93
C TRP A 206 -5.56 -16.33 12.05
N SER A 207 -4.26 -16.36 12.37
CA SER A 207 -3.40 -15.17 12.41
C SER A 207 -3.38 -14.43 11.07
N GLU A 208 -3.08 -15.15 9.99
CA GLU A 208 -3.02 -14.59 8.63
C GLU A 208 -4.41 -14.18 8.11
N PHE A 209 -5.46 -14.97 8.39
CA PHE A 209 -6.84 -14.63 8.03
C PHE A 209 -7.31 -13.32 8.69
N VAL A 210 -7.13 -13.18 10.01
CA VAL A 210 -7.56 -11.98 10.76
C VAL A 210 -6.76 -10.75 10.33
N SER A 211 -5.45 -10.87 10.21
CA SER A 211 -4.59 -9.75 9.78
C SER A 211 -4.94 -9.28 8.37
N SER A 212 -5.21 -10.21 7.44
CA SER A 212 -5.67 -9.87 6.08
C SER A 212 -7.09 -9.33 6.01
N ALA A 213 -7.99 -9.74 6.91
CA ALA A 213 -9.33 -9.18 7.01
C ALA A 213 -9.29 -7.73 7.54
N ILE A 214 -8.46 -7.45 8.55
CA ILE A 214 -8.23 -6.08 9.04
C ILE A 214 -7.59 -5.22 7.95
N LEU A 215 -6.57 -5.74 7.26
CA LEU A 215 -5.90 -5.07 6.14
C LEU A 215 -6.91 -4.54 5.12
N ILE A 216 -7.74 -5.41 4.53
CA ILE A 216 -8.67 -4.98 3.48
C ILE A 216 -9.78 -4.08 4.00
N PHE A 217 -10.27 -4.32 5.22
CA PHE A 217 -11.36 -3.57 5.83
C PHE A 217 -10.94 -2.11 6.02
N VAL A 218 -9.72 -1.89 6.51
CA VAL A 218 -9.16 -0.54 6.65
C VAL A 218 -8.75 0.05 5.30
N ILE A 219 -8.23 -0.73 4.34
CA ILE A 219 -8.01 -0.24 2.95
C ILE A 219 -9.31 0.30 2.34
N PHE A 220 -10.42 -0.42 2.47
CA PHE A 220 -11.73 0.02 1.96
C PHE A 220 -12.27 1.22 2.75
N ALA A 221 -12.11 1.25 4.07
CA ALA A 221 -12.46 2.39 4.91
C ALA A 221 -11.71 3.67 4.49
N LEU A 222 -10.41 3.56 4.23
CA LEU A 222 -9.55 4.69 3.81
C LEU A 222 -9.80 5.14 2.36
N ALA A 223 -10.35 4.26 1.51
CA ALA A 223 -10.61 4.53 0.09
C ALA A 223 -12.04 5.01 -0.22
N ASP A 224 -12.99 4.86 0.70
CA ASP A 224 -14.39 5.26 0.49
C ASP A 224 -14.56 6.79 0.60
N PRO A 225 -15.05 7.48 -0.45
CA PRO A 225 -15.34 8.91 -0.43
C PRO A 225 -16.25 9.39 0.71
N HIS A 226 -17.08 8.50 1.26
CA HIS A 226 -18.09 8.83 2.28
C HIS A 226 -17.64 8.54 3.71
N ASN A 227 -16.49 7.88 3.89
CA ASN A 227 -15.99 7.42 5.19
C ASN A 227 -14.55 7.92 5.45
N GLY A 228 -14.36 9.24 5.47
CA GLY A 228 -13.09 9.86 5.88
C GLY A 228 -11.92 9.79 4.88
N ASN A 229 -12.12 9.17 3.70
CA ASN A 229 -11.28 9.18 2.50
C ASN A 229 -9.87 9.80 2.62
N ALA A 230 -8.85 8.95 2.73
CA ALA A 230 -7.45 9.38 2.82
C ALA A 230 -6.96 10.13 1.55
N GLY A 231 -7.55 9.87 0.38
CA GLY A 231 -7.23 10.56 -0.87
C GLY A 231 -5.72 10.56 -1.19
N LYS A 232 -5.11 11.76 -1.27
CA LYS A 232 -3.67 11.92 -1.50
C LYS A 232 -2.79 11.39 -0.35
N MET A 233 -3.34 11.26 0.85
CA MET A 233 -2.67 10.71 2.03
C MET A 233 -2.77 9.19 2.12
N MET A 234 -3.45 8.52 1.18
CA MET A 234 -3.61 7.06 1.17
C MET A 234 -2.29 6.29 1.39
N PRO A 235 -1.14 6.61 0.75
CA PRO A 235 0.11 5.90 1.02
C PRO A 235 0.60 6.04 2.47
N LEU A 236 0.40 7.19 3.11
CA LEU A 236 0.75 7.41 4.52
C LEU A 236 -0.25 6.74 5.48
N ALA A 237 -1.52 6.64 5.10
CA ALA A 237 -2.48 5.85 5.87
C ALA A 237 -2.15 4.35 5.80
N LEU A 238 -1.67 3.87 4.64
CA LEU A 238 -1.17 2.51 4.46
C LEU A 238 0.14 2.26 5.23
N PHE A 239 1.03 3.26 5.37
CA PHE A 239 2.17 3.19 6.29
C PHE A 239 1.70 2.79 7.70
N PHE A 240 0.77 3.56 8.28
CA PHE A 240 0.30 3.33 9.66
C PHE A 240 -0.50 2.03 9.81
N LEU A 241 -1.27 1.63 8.79
CA LEU A 241 -1.98 0.36 8.78
C LEU A 241 -1.02 -0.85 8.83
N ILE A 242 0.01 -0.85 7.99
CA ILE A 242 0.98 -1.95 7.93
C ILE A 242 1.88 -1.97 9.17
N PHE A 243 2.33 -0.79 9.64
CA PHE A 243 3.02 -0.66 10.91
C PHE A 243 2.19 -1.22 12.07
N GLY A 244 0.90 -0.87 12.15
CA GLY A 244 -0.01 -1.35 13.18
C GLY A 244 -0.26 -2.86 13.13
N ILE A 245 -0.43 -3.44 11.93
CA ILE A 245 -0.56 -4.90 11.76
C ILE A 245 0.72 -5.61 12.22
N GLY A 246 1.90 -5.12 11.81
CA GLY A 246 3.18 -5.67 12.25
C GLY A 246 3.37 -5.59 13.77
N ALA A 247 3.15 -4.42 14.36
CA ALA A 247 3.30 -4.21 15.80
C ALA A 247 2.29 -4.99 16.66
N CYS A 248 1.04 -5.20 16.20
CA CYS A 248 -0.01 -5.83 17.01
C CYS A 248 -0.21 -7.33 16.77
N PHE A 249 0.02 -7.85 15.55
CA PHE A 249 -0.29 -9.24 15.19
C PHE A 249 0.93 -10.06 14.78
N GLY A 250 2.03 -9.40 14.40
CA GLY A 250 3.09 -10.02 13.61
C GLY A 250 3.98 -11.05 14.30
N TRP A 251 4.03 -11.10 15.64
CA TRP A 251 4.85 -12.07 16.39
C TRP A 251 4.48 -13.54 16.06
N GLN A 252 3.21 -13.81 15.74
CA GLN A 252 2.74 -15.17 15.49
C GLN A 252 3.23 -15.74 14.16
N THR A 253 3.05 -15.00 13.06
CA THR A 253 3.23 -15.52 11.68
C THR A 253 4.04 -14.62 10.77
N GLY A 254 4.68 -13.57 11.29
CA GLY A 254 5.42 -12.60 10.46
C GLY A 254 4.53 -11.74 9.56
N TYR A 255 3.21 -11.70 9.84
CA TYR A 255 2.19 -10.88 9.17
C TYR A 255 2.32 -10.88 7.64
N ALA A 256 2.33 -12.07 7.04
CA ALA A 256 2.62 -12.23 5.62
C ALA A 256 1.60 -11.50 4.74
N ILE A 257 0.30 -11.70 5.02
CA ILE A 257 -0.90 -11.03 4.50
C ILE A 257 -0.99 -10.85 2.96
N ASN A 258 -0.08 -11.46 2.21
CA ASN A 258 0.19 -11.19 0.80
C ASN A 258 1.01 -12.35 0.20
N LEU A 259 0.39 -13.16 -0.68
CA LEU A 259 1.05 -14.28 -1.35
C LEU A 259 2.36 -13.87 -2.04
N ALA A 260 2.39 -12.73 -2.75
CA ALA A 260 3.56 -12.33 -3.53
C ALA A 260 4.77 -12.00 -2.64
N ARG A 261 4.52 -11.39 -1.48
CA ARG A 261 5.52 -11.01 -0.46
C ARG A 261 6.10 -12.22 0.28
N ASP A 262 5.43 -13.37 0.26
CA ASP A 262 5.97 -14.59 0.86
C ASP A 262 6.51 -15.56 -0.20
N PHE A 263 5.68 -15.96 -1.17
CA PHE A 263 6.02 -16.97 -2.18
C PHE A 263 7.20 -16.56 -3.07
N GLY A 264 7.24 -15.29 -3.50
CA GLY A 264 8.32 -14.77 -4.35
C GLY A 264 9.68 -14.87 -3.65
N PRO A 265 9.86 -14.21 -2.50
CA PRO A 265 11.08 -14.31 -1.71
C PRO A 265 11.40 -15.73 -1.22
N ARG A 266 10.40 -16.57 -0.88
CA ARG A 266 10.60 -17.99 -0.52
C ARG A 266 11.19 -18.78 -1.67
N LEU A 267 10.67 -18.58 -2.89
CA LEU A 267 11.24 -19.19 -4.10
C LEU A 267 12.66 -18.67 -4.39
N VAL A 268 12.94 -17.39 -4.16
CA VAL A 268 14.30 -16.82 -4.28
C VAL A 268 15.26 -17.43 -3.27
N SER A 269 14.87 -17.58 -2.00
CA SER A 269 15.70 -18.22 -0.98
C SER A 269 16.09 -19.64 -1.40
N TYR A 270 15.11 -20.43 -1.87
CA TYR A 270 15.38 -21.78 -2.38
C TYR A 270 16.31 -21.77 -3.63
N ILE A 271 16.17 -20.81 -4.54
CA ILE A 271 17.06 -20.65 -5.70
C ILE A 271 18.50 -20.28 -5.30
N VAL A 272 18.71 -19.45 -4.27
CA VAL A 272 20.05 -19.03 -3.83
C VAL A 272 20.74 -20.01 -2.87
N GLY A 273 20.16 -21.20 -2.67
CA GLY A 273 20.79 -22.33 -1.98
C GLY A 273 20.34 -22.56 -0.53
N TYR A 274 19.23 -21.96 -0.09
CA TYR A 274 18.60 -22.39 1.17
C TYR A 274 18.02 -23.80 1.03
N PRO A 275 18.02 -24.62 2.10
CA PRO A 275 17.66 -26.03 2.00
C PRO A 275 16.14 -26.24 1.95
N HIS A 276 15.69 -27.49 1.77
CA HIS A 276 14.28 -27.81 1.55
C HIS A 276 13.33 -27.40 2.70
N GLU A 277 13.87 -27.19 3.89
CA GLU A 277 13.19 -26.73 5.10
C GLU A 277 12.44 -25.41 4.91
N VAL A 278 12.79 -24.58 3.92
CA VAL A 278 12.02 -23.38 3.56
C VAL A 278 10.59 -23.69 3.07
N TRP A 279 10.30 -24.96 2.75
CA TRP A 279 8.97 -25.46 2.36
C TRP A 279 8.31 -26.37 3.41
N SER A 280 9.06 -26.95 4.37
CA SER A 280 8.51 -27.88 5.38
C SER A 280 8.45 -27.34 6.80
N ALA A 281 9.19 -26.27 7.12
CA ALA A 281 9.17 -25.62 8.43
C ALA A 281 7.75 -25.17 8.84
N GLY A 282 7.50 -25.14 10.15
CA GLY A 282 6.18 -24.77 10.69
C GLY A 282 5.05 -25.73 10.31
N ASN A 283 5.32 -27.03 10.19
CA ASN A 283 4.38 -28.04 9.68
C ASN A 283 3.87 -27.70 8.27
N TYR A 284 4.79 -27.49 7.33
CA TYR A 284 4.51 -27.04 5.96
C TYR A 284 3.78 -25.68 5.91
N TYR A 285 4.17 -24.72 6.74
CA TYR A 285 3.50 -23.42 6.86
C TYR A 285 3.34 -22.66 5.54
N PHE A 286 4.21 -22.88 4.55
CA PHE A 286 4.26 -22.14 3.28
C PHE A 286 2.90 -21.93 2.56
N TRP A 287 1.96 -22.87 2.66
CA TRP A 287 0.65 -22.73 1.99
C TRP A 287 -0.27 -21.74 2.70
N VAL A 288 -0.09 -21.52 4.00
CA VAL A 288 -0.93 -20.62 4.82
C VAL A 288 -0.90 -19.18 4.29
N PRO A 289 0.26 -18.49 4.13
CA PRO A 289 0.33 -17.14 3.57
C PRO A 289 -0.03 -17.08 2.07
N MET A 290 -0.10 -18.23 1.39
CA MET A 290 -0.59 -18.31 0.00
C MET A 290 -2.12 -18.42 -0.10
N VAL A 291 -2.80 -18.85 0.97
CA VAL A 291 -4.25 -19.15 0.93
C VAL A 291 -5.05 -18.28 1.91
N ALA A 292 -4.66 -18.23 3.19
CA ALA A 292 -5.40 -17.51 4.23
C ALA A 292 -5.62 -16.02 3.91
N PRO A 293 -4.65 -15.29 3.30
CA PRO A 293 -4.88 -13.89 2.93
C PRO A 293 -5.99 -13.65 1.91
N PHE A 294 -6.24 -14.58 0.97
CA PHE A 294 -7.35 -14.42 0.03
C PHE A 294 -8.71 -14.58 0.72
N PHE A 295 -8.82 -15.50 1.68
CA PHE A 295 -10.01 -15.65 2.50
C PHE A 295 -10.21 -14.45 3.43
N GLY A 296 -9.15 -13.98 4.10
CA GLY A 296 -9.17 -12.79 4.95
C GLY A 296 -9.56 -11.54 4.17
N CYS A 297 -8.89 -11.24 3.05
CA CYS A 297 -9.21 -10.10 2.19
C CYS A 297 -10.60 -10.19 1.52
N THR A 298 -11.15 -11.40 1.33
CA THR A 298 -12.55 -11.54 0.87
C THR A 298 -13.53 -11.27 2.01
N PHE A 299 -13.25 -11.78 3.21
CA PHE A 299 -14.12 -11.64 4.38
C PHE A 299 -14.13 -10.22 4.94
N GLY A 300 -12.98 -9.57 5.09
CA GLY A 300 -12.90 -8.17 5.54
C GLY A 300 -13.57 -7.20 4.56
N GLY A 301 -13.47 -7.46 3.25
CA GLY A 301 -14.18 -6.68 2.22
C GLY A 301 -15.70 -6.85 2.32
N PHE A 302 -16.16 -8.08 2.54
CA PHE A 302 -17.56 -8.38 2.83
C PHE A 302 -18.06 -7.69 4.12
N LEU A 303 -17.30 -7.73 5.22
CA LEU A 303 -17.67 -7.07 6.47
C LEU A 303 -17.80 -5.55 6.30
N TYR A 304 -16.85 -4.91 5.62
CA TYR A 304 -16.94 -3.47 5.35
C TYR A 304 -18.18 -3.14 4.50
N ASP A 305 -18.47 -3.97 3.51
CA ASP A 305 -19.63 -3.80 2.62
C ASP A 305 -20.99 -4.12 3.26
N VAL A 306 -21.04 -4.93 4.33
CA VAL A 306 -22.27 -5.21 5.10
C VAL A 306 -22.54 -4.12 6.14
N PHE A 307 -21.50 -3.58 6.79
CA PHE A 307 -21.66 -2.75 7.99
C PHE A 307 -21.40 -1.26 7.80
N ILE A 308 -20.68 -0.82 6.75
CA ILE A 308 -20.27 0.59 6.58
C ILE A 308 -20.54 1.12 5.16
N PHE A 309 -20.16 0.37 4.12
CA PHE A 309 -20.22 0.88 2.75
C PHE A 309 -21.65 1.07 2.24
N THR A 310 -21.97 2.26 1.73
CA THR A 310 -23.29 2.58 1.14
C THR A 310 -23.26 2.71 -0.39
N GLY A 311 -22.10 2.56 -1.03
CA GLY A 311 -21.92 2.69 -2.48
C GLY A 311 -22.22 1.42 -3.29
N GLU A 312 -21.94 1.45 -4.60
CA GLU A 312 -22.14 0.31 -5.50
C GLU A 312 -21.23 -0.89 -5.13
N SER A 313 -21.85 -1.99 -4.73
CA SER A 313 -21.20 -3.23 -4.30
C SER A 313 -22.02 -4.46 -4.71
N PRO A 314 -21.45 -5.68 -4.82
CA PRO A 314 -22.23 -6.91 -4.87
C PRO A 314 -23.25 -7.04 -3.73
N ILE A 315 -22.87 -6.61 -2.53
CA ILE A 315 -23.69 -6.73 -1.31
C ILE A 315 -24.83 -5.72 -1.31
N ASN A 316 -24.58 -4.49 -1.77
CA ASN A 316 -25.58 -3.43 -1.91
C ASN A 316 -26.49 -3.62 -3.14
N THR A 317 -26.92 -4.86 -3.40
CA THR A 317 -27.94 -5.21 -4.39
C THR A 317 -29.01 -6.13 -3.77
N PRO A 318 -30.26 -6.15 -4.28
CA PRO A 318 -31.35 -6.90 -3.67
C PRO A 318 -30.99 -8.37 -3.39
N TRP A 319 -31.28 -8.81 -2.16
CA TRP A 319 -30.90 -10.13 -1.62
C TRP A 319 -29.39 -10.32 -1.45
N MET A 320 -28.64 -9.27 -1.08
CA MET A 320 -27.16 -9.30 -0.89
C MET A 320 -26.41 -9.87 -2.10
N GLY A 321 -26.91 -9.58 -3.31
CA GLY A 321 -26.35 -10.13 -4.54
C GLY A 321 -26.59 -11.62 -4.79
N LEU A 322 -27.36 -12.35 -3.96
CA LEU A 322 -27.64 -13.79 -4.16
C LEU A 322 -28.24 -14.10 -5.54
N LYS A 323 -29.03 -13.17 -6.12
CA LYS A 323 -29.54 -13.27 -7.50
C LYS A 323 -28.45 -13.36 -8.58
N ARG A 324 -27.20 -12.98 -8.29
CA ARG A 324 -26.08 -13.12 -9.23
C ARG A 324 -25.77 -14.60 -9.50
N PHE A 325 -25.87 -15.47 -8.50
CA PHE A 325 -25.63 -16.92 -8.66
C PHE A 325 -26.67 -17.61 -9.55
N THR A 326 -27.91 -17.09 -9.61
CA THR A 326 -28.94 -17.58 -10.56
C THR A 326 -28.80 -16.97 -11.96
N GLN A 327 -27.85 -16.08 -12.18
CA GLN A 327 -27.65 -15.32 -13.43
C GLN A 327 -26.18 -15.34 -13.85
N LEU A 328 -25.68 -16.51 -14.26
CA LEU A 328 -24.32 -16.75 -14.77
C LEU A 328 -24.07 -16.16 -16.17
N ASN A 329 -24.42 -14.89 -16.38
CA ASN A 329 -24.24 -14.17 -17.64
C ASN A 329 -23.22 -13.01 -17.50
N ARG A 330 -22.64 -12.60 -18.63
CA ARG A 330 -21.58 -11.58 -18.68
C ARG A 330 -22.02 -10.20 -18.17
N LYS A 331 -23.32 -9.84 -18.21
CA LYS A 331 -23.82 -8.56 -17.66
C LYS A 331 -23.75 -8.53 -16.13
N THR A 332 -23.98 -9.68 -15.50
CA THR A 332 -24.09 -9.81 -14.03
C THR A 332 -22.74 -10.01 -13.33
N TRP A 333 -21.77 -10.60 -14.02
CA TRP A 333 -20.46 -10.99 -13.44
C TRP A 333 -19.24 -10.28 -14.05
N SER A 334 -19.37 -9.56 -15.17
CA SER A 334 -18.24 -8.83 -15.77
C SER A 334 -18.27 -7.37 -15.35
N ASN A 335 -17.39 -6.96 -14.44
CA ASN A 335 -17.19 -5.57 -14.02
C ASN A 335 -16.86 -4.60 -15.18
N THR A 336 -16.51 -5.13 -16.36
CA THR A 336 -16.27 -4.38 -17.60
C THR A 336 -17.46 -4.34 -18.56
N TYR A 337 -18.63 -4.90 -18.22
CA TYR A 337 -19.81 -4.85 -19.08
C TYR A 337 -20.53 -3.49 -18.94
N ARG A 338 -20.36 -2.60 -19.92
CA ARG A 338 -21.19 -1.40 -20.06
C ARG A 338 -22.29 -1.66 -21.08
N ALA A 339 -23.55 -1.48 -20.67
CA ALA A 339 -24.71 -1.73 -21.54
C ALA A 339 -24.75 -0.82 -22.79
N GLN A 340 -24.05 0.31 -22.77
CA GLN A 340 -23.96 1.29 -23.85
C GLN A 340 -23.11 0.84 -25.06
N GLU A 341 -22.33 -0.25 -24.96
CA GLU A 341 -21.48 -0.70 -26.08
C GLU A 341 -22.26 -1.40 -27.22
N ILE A 342 -23.55 -1.68 -27.04
CA ILE A 342 -24.38 -2.42 -28.02
C ILE A 342 -25.24 -1.49 -28.90
N SER A 343 -25.45 -0.22 -28.52
CA SER A 343 -26.28 0.72 -29.30
C SER A 343 -25.54 1.43 -30.43
N LYS A 344 -24.52 0.79 -31.02
CA LYS A 344 -23.65 1.32 -32.10
C LYS A 344 -23.17 0.22 -33.08
N VAL A 345 -24.03 -0.76 -33.37
CA VAL A 345 -23.87 -1.77 -34.43
C VAL A 345 -25.17 -1.82 -35.22
#